data_AF-A0A0F2DHW8-F1
#
_entry.id   AF-A0A0F2DHW8-F1
#
_cell.length_a   1.000
_cell.length_b   1.000
_cell.length_c   1.000
_cell.angle_alpha   90.00
_cell.angle_beta   90.00
_cell.angle_gamma   90.00
#
_symmetry.space_group_name_H-M   'P 1'
#
loop_
_entity.id
_entity.type
_entity.pdbx_description
1 polymer ?
#
loop_
_entity_poly.entity_id
_entity_poly.type
_entity_poly.pdbx_seq_one_letter_code
_entity_poly.pdbx_strand_id
1 'polypeptide(L)'
;MKKKPIYLWVLLILSALISAMSLFELLKPLPSKEVLRAAQKQVAGVSAQQVEDSINYSYRVAEASHSIFNVALIVLSAILVVVAIVFLVRKNLQYANYTYVGYVLLAIIGSIYTYVTLQDAVQLLQDETMRLTMSIGSKAVSIFYIVINVLFLALVFYKMWRQQKALAEEEETEELA
;
A
#
# COMPACT_ATOMS: atom_id res chain seq x y z
N MET A 1 -13.69 -19.02 -26.49
CA MET A 1 -13.41 -17.56 -26.45
C MET A 1 -12.56 -17.24 -25.21
N LYS A 2 -11.32 -16.76 -25.36
CA LYS A 2 -10.44 -16.39 -24.22
C LYS A 2 -11.09 -15.24 -23.42
N LYS A 3 -11.47 -15.50 -22.17
CA LYS A 3 -12.09 -14.49 -21.29
C LYS A 3 -11.09 -13.37 -21.00
N LYS A 4 -11.51 -12.10 -21.16
CA LYS A 4 -10.67 -10.95 -20.85
C LYS A 4 -10.26 -10.98 -19.37
N PRO A 5 -9.00 -10.68 -19.02
CA PRO A 5 -8.51 -10.69 -17.62
C PRO A 5 -9.00 -9.45 -16.85
N ILE A 6 -10.32 -9.27 -16.73
CA ILE A 6 -10.95 -8.10 -16.11
C ILE A 6 -10.52 -7.94 -14.65
N TYR A 7 -10.36 -9.06 -13.92
CA TYR A 7 -9.90 -9.02 -12.53
C TYR A 7 -8.56 -8.31 -12.39
N LEU A 8 -7.59 -8.60 -13.27
CA LEU A 8 -6.25 -8.03 -13.18
C LEU A 8 -6.24 -6.56 -13.58
N TRP A 9 -7.08 -6.17 -14.55
CA TRP A 9 -7.29 -4.76 -14.89
C TRP A 9 -7.81 -3.94 -13.70
N VAL A 10 -8.85 -4.43 -13.03
CA VAL A 10 -9.43 -3.75 -11.86
C VAL A 10 -8.37 -3.59 -10.76
N LEU A 11 -7.68 -4.68 -10.44
CA LEU A 11 -6.63 -4.70 -9.43
C LEU A 11 -5.48 -3.72 -9.77
N LEU A 12 -4.99 -3.73 -11.01
CA LEU A 12 -3.91 -2.84 -11.43
C LEU A 12 -4.31 -1.38 -11.44
N ILE A 13 -5.56 -1.03 -11.80
CA ILE A 13 -6.03 0.35 -11.77
C ILE A 13 -6.08 0.85 -10.31
N LEU A 14 -6.62 0.07 -9.39
CA LEU A 14 -6.63 0.43 -7.97
C LEU A 14 -5.21 0.62 -7.43
N SER A 15 -4.31 -0.31 -7.76
CA SER A 15 -2.89 -0.23 -7.38
C SER A 15 -2.17 0.97 -8.01
N ALA A 16 -2.48 1.32 -9.25
CA ALA A 16 -1.92 2.47 -9.94
C ALA A 16 -2.36 3.78 -9.29
N LEU A 17 -3.63 3.90 -8.88
CA LEU A 17 -4.13 5.06 -8.16
C LEU A 17 -3.41 5.24 -6.82
N ILE A 18 -3.27 4.17 -6.05
CA ILE A 18 -2.56 4.20 -4.77
C ILE A 18 -1.08 4.58 -4.98
N SER A 19 -0.42 3.96 -5.96
CA SER A 19 0.98 4.25 -6.28
C SER A 19 1.18 5.69 -6.71
N ALA A 20 0.27 6.24 -7.51
CA ALA A 20 0.32 7.64 -7.94
C ALA A 20 0.15 8.61 -6.76
N MET A 21 -0.78 8.34 -5.84
CA MET A 21 -0.94 9.13 -4.62
C MET A 21 0.33 9.09 -3.76
N SER A 22 0.91 7.90 -3.54
CA SER A 22 2.14 7.77 -2.76
C SER A 22 3.34 8.48 -3.41
N LEU A 23 3.49 8.40 -4.73
CA LEU A 23 4.50 9.15 -5.47
C LEU A 23 4.30 10.67 -5.34
N PHE A 24 3.05 11.14 -5.39
CA PHE A 24 2.74 12.56 -5.23
C PHE A 24 3.12 13.06 -3.83
N GLU A 25 2.87 12.26 -2.78
CA GLU A 25 3.30 12.61 -1.41
C GLU A 25 4.82 12.73 -1.28
N LEU A 26 5.59 11.91 -2.01
CA LEU A 26 7.06 12.02 -2.02
C LEU A 26 7.60 13.31 -2.65
N LEU A 27 6.80 13.99 -3.47
CA LEU A 27 7.20 15.28 -4.07
C LEU A 27 7.08 16.44 -3.09
N LYS A 28 6.33 16.26 -2.00
CA LYS A 28 6.21 17.29 -0.97
C LYS A 28 7.51 17.30 -0.15
N PRO A 29 8.03 18.48 0.22
CA PRO A 29 9.18 18.54 1.10
C PRO A 29 8.79 18.08 2.51
N LEU A 30 9.76 17.53 3.24
CA LEU A 30 9.62 17.26 4.67
C LEU A 30 9.26 18.56 5.40
N PRO A 31 8.10 18.66 6.08
CA PRO A 31 7.69 19.89 6.75
C PRO A 31 8.55 20.15 8.00
N SER A 32 8.85 21.42 8.28
CA SER A 32 9.46 21.79 9.56
C SER A 32 8.42 21.76 10.69
N LYS A 33 8.89 21.64 11.94
CA LYS A 33 7.99 21.72 13.09
C LYS A 33 7.30 23.08 13.21
N GLU A 34 7.93 24.18 12.78
CA GLU A 34 7.25 25.49 12.74
C GLU A 34 6.10 25.50 11.74
N VAL A 35 6.29 24.89 10.55
CA VAL A 35 5.22 24.78 9.55
C VAL A 35 4.05 23.96 10.08
N LEU A 36 4.33 22.83 10.75
CA LEU A 36 3.29 22.02 11.38
C LEU A 36 2.55 22.78 12.49
N ARG A 37 3.28 23.55 13.31
CA ARG A 37 2.70 24.38 14.37
C ARG A 37 1.84 25.50 13.80
N ALA A 38 2.28 26.15 12.72
CA ALA A 38 1.50 27.19 12.04
C ALA A 38 0.23 26.64 11.37
N ALA A 39 0.24 25.37 10.96
CA ALA A 39 -0.93 24.69 10.39
C ALA A 39 -1.96 24.25 11.44
N GLN A 40 -1.56 24.13 12.72
CA GLN A 40 -2.50 23.82 13.79
C GLN A 40 -3.36 25.04 14.15
N LYS A 41 -4.66 24.92 13.90
CA LYS A 41 -5.65 25.85 14.46
C LYS A 41 -5.81 25.52 15.94
N GLN A 42 -5.68 26.52 16.82
CA GLN A 42 -5.96 26.35 18.23
C GLN A 42 -7.45 26.05 18.42
N VAL A 43 -7.77 24.80 18.75
CA VAL A 43 -9.15 24.35 18.98
C VAL A 43 -9.44 24.48 20.47
N ALA A 44 -10.57 25.11 20.81
CA ALA A 44 -11.02 25.21 22.19
C ALA A 44 -11.14 23.81 22.83
N GLY A 45 -10.54 23.62 24.00
CA GLY A 45 -10.54 22.32 24.70
C GLY A 45 -9.33 21.42 24.40
N VAL A 46 -8.42 21.80 23.51
CA VAL A 46 -7.16 21.07 23.27
C VAL A 46 -6.05 21.66 24.16
N SER A 47 -5.36 20.81 24.91
CA SER A 47 -4.27 21.23 25.79
C SER A 47 -2.99 21.55 25.01
N ALA A 48 -2.10 22.36 25.60
CA ALA A 48 -0.78 22.62 25.00
C ALA A 48 0.04 21.34 24.78
N GLN A 49 -0.12 20.34 25.67
CA GLN A 49 0.52 19.04 25.51
C GLN A 49 0.00 18.29 24.29
N GLN A 50 -1.33 18.26 24.09
CA GLN A 50 -1.94 17.58 22.94
C GLN A 50 -1.54 18.22 21.61
N VAL A 51 -1.41 19.55 21.58
CA VAL A 51 -0.88 20.31 20.43
C VAL A 51 0.55 19.84 20.10
N GLU A 52 1.43 19.84 21.10
CA GLU A 52 2.85 19.49 20.93
C GLU A 52 3.04 18.01 20.57
N ASP A 53 2.28 17.11 21.20
CA ASP A 53 2.23 15.68 20.88
C ASP A 53 1.82 15.44 19.43
N SER A 54 0.81 16.16 18.94
CA SER A 54 0.34 16.07 17.55
C SER A 54 1.39 16.57 16.56
N ILE A 55 2.11 17.66 16.88
CA ILE A 55 3.21 18.16 16.05
C ILE A 55 4.35 17.14 16.00
N ASN A 56 4.78 16.63 17.15
CA ASN A 56 5.90 15.68 17.23
C ASN A 56 5.57 14.35 16.54
N TYR A 57 4.36 13.85 16.73
CA TYR A 57 3.85 12.68 16.01
C TYR A 57 3.85 12.90 14.50
N SER A 58 3.24 14.00 14.03
CA SER A 58 3.14 14.30 12.59
C SER A 58 4.52 14.47 11.95
N TYR A 59 5.45 15.15 12.65
CA TYR A 59 6.82 15.30 12.20
C TYR A 59 7.53 13.94 12.07
N ARG A 60 7.39 13.07 13.07
CA ARG A 60 8.01 11.73 13.05
C ARG A 60 7.46 10.85 11.93
N VAL A 61 6.15 10.91 11.69
CA VAL A 61 5.49 10.20 10.58
C VAL A 61 5.98 10.74 9.22
N ALA A 62 6.10 12.06 9.09
CA ALA A 62 6.62 12.69 7.88
C ALA A 62 8.09 12.30 7.62
N GLU A 63 8.93 12.29 8.66
CA GLU A 63 10.34 11.86 8.59
C GLU A 63 10.45 10.40 8.13
N ALA A 64 9.68 9.49 8.74
CA ALA A 64 9.64 8.08 8.34
C ALA A 64 9.18 7.89 6.89
N SER A 65 8.18 8.68 6.46
CA SER A 65 7.66 8.66 5.09
C SER A 65 8.71 9.12 4.05
N HIS A 66 9.65 9.98 4.46
CA HIS A 66 10.76 10.45 3.62
C HIS A 66 12.05 9.63 3.77
N SER A 67 12.04 8.58 4.59
CA SER A 67 13.21 7.71 4.73
C SER A 67 13.55 7.02 3.40
N ILE A 68 14.84 6.80 3.17
CA ILE A 68 15.32 6.15 1.93
C ILE A 68 14.67 4.77 1.70
N PHE A 69 14.39 4.05 2.79
CA PHE A 69 13.73 2.76 2.73
C PHE A 69 12.29 2.89 2.24
N ASN A 70 11.51 3.82 2.80
CA ASN A 70 10.13 4.04 2.37
C ASN A 70 10.07 4.54 0.92
N VAL A 71 10.95 5.47 0.54
CA VAL A 71 11.08 5.95 -0.84
C VAL A 71 11.35 4.79 -1.79
N ALA A 72 12.29 3.90 -1.45
CA ALA A 72 12.60 2.73 -2.26
C ALA A 72 11.39 1.80 -2.42
N LEU A 73 10.63 1.55 -1.34
CA LEU A 73 9.41 0.74 -1.39
C LEU A 73 8.36 1.34 -2.33
N ILE A 74 8.11 2.66 -2.24
CA ILE A 74 7.13 3.35 -3.08
C ILE A 74 7.54 3.31 -4.55
N VAL A 75 8.80 3.66 -4.86
CA VAL A 75 9.30 3.68 -6.24
C VAL A 75 9.28 2.28 -6.85
N LEU A 76 9.73 1.26 -6.12
CA LEU A 76 9.71 -0.12 -6.59
C LEU A 76 8.27 -0.62 -6.80
N SER A 77 7.34 -0.26 -5.90
CA SER A 77 5.92 -0.60 -6.04
C SER A 77 5.34 0.01 -7.32
N ALA A 78 5.61 1.29 -7.58
CA ALA A 78 5.15 1.96 -8.79
C ALA A 78 5.71 1.32 -10.07
N ILE A 79 7.00 0.96 -10.07
CA ILE A 79 7.63 0.24 -11.19
C ILE A 79 6.92 -1.09 -11.44
N LEU A 80 6.66 -1.88 -10.40
CA LEU A 80 5.99 -3.18 -10.54
C LEU A 80 4.57 -3.03 -11.11
N VAL A 81 3.80 -2.01 -10.70
CA VAL A 81 2.49 -1.74 -11.28
C VAL A 81 2.60 -1.43 -12.78
N VAL A 82 3.52 -0.55 -13.17
CA VAL A 82 3.74 -0.19 -14.58
C VAL A 82 4.14 -1.43 -15.38
N VAL A 83 5.10 -2.22 -14.89
CA VAL A 83 5.57 -3.44 -15.57
C VAL A 83 4.42 -4.45 -15.73
N ALA A 84 3.59 -4.65 -14.71
CA ALA A 84 2.43 -5.53 -14.79
C ALA A 84 1.40 -5.05 -15.83
N ILE A 85 1.15 -3.73 -15.90
CA ILE A 85 0.29 -3.13 -16.94
C ILE A 85 0.89 -3.36 -18.34
N VAL A 86 2.20 -3.13 -18.52
CA VAL A 86 2.87 -3.36 -19.81
C VAL A 86 2.71 -4.82 -20.24
N PHE A 87 2.95 -5.78 -19.34
CA PHE A 87 2.74 -7.20 -19.65
C PHE A 87 1.28 -7.50 -20.00
N LEU A 88 0.32 -6.91 -19.28
CA LEU A 88 -1.11 -7.12 -19.55
C LEU A 88 -1.54 -6.57 -20.92
N VAL A 89 -1.05 -5.38 -21.29
CA VAL A 89 -1.30 -4.77 -22.61
C VAL A 89 -0.68 -5.62 -23.72
N ARG A 90 0.55 -6.12 -23.51
CA ARG A 90 1.25 -7.05 -24.41
C ARG A 90 0.66 -8.46 -24.44
N LYS A 91 -0.49 -8.69 -23.79
CA LYS A 91 -1.20 -9.97 -23.70
C LYS A 91 -0.39 -11.09 -23.02
N ASN A 92 0.66 -10.74 -22.28
CA ASN A 92 1.43 -11.69 -21.51
C ASN A 92 0.86 -11.84 -20.09
N LEU A 93 -0.24 -12.60 -20.00
CA LEU A 93 -1.05 -12.68 -18.78
C LEU A 93 -0.33 -13.36 -17.61
N GLN A 94 0.49 -14.38 -17.88
CA GLN A 94 1.24 -15.08 -16.83
C GLN A 94 2.23 -14.12 -16.15
N TYR A 95 3.05 -13.42 -16.93
CA TYR A 95 4.01 -12.46 -16.40
C TYR A 95 3.31 -11.27 -15.73
N ALA A 96 2.20 -10.79 -16.27
CA ALA A 96 1.40 -9.74 -15.62
C ALA A 96 0.92 -10.18 -14.22
N ASN A 97 0.44 -11.43 -14.07
CA ASN A 97 0.04 -11.97 -12.77
C ASN A 97 1.25 -12.11 -11.83
N TYR A 98 2.38 -12.64 -12.30
CA TYR A 98 3.58 -12.80 -11.47
C TYR A 98 4.12 -11.45 -10.98
N THR A 99 4.19 -10.45 -11.86
CA THR A 99 4.60 -9.10 -11.46
C THR A 99 3.61 -8.50 -10.47
N TYR A 100 2.30 -8.70 -10.67
CA TYR A 100 1.29 -8.22 -9.73
C TYR A 100 1.40 -8.90 -8.36
N VAL A 101 1.68 -10.20 -8.30
CA VAL A 101 1.97 -10.90 -7.04
C VAL A 101 3.17 -10.26 -6.35
N GLY A 102 4.25 -9.98 -7.09
CA GLY A 102 5.42 -9.26 -6.56
C GLY A 102 5.06 -7.89 -5.97
N TYR A 103 4.23 -7.12 -6.69
CA TYR A 103 3.70 -5.85 -6.19
C TYR A 103 2.92 -6.02 -4.87
N VAL A 104 2.01 -6.98 -4.79
CA VAL A 104 1.18 -7.17 -3.59
C VAL A 104 2.01 -7.62 -2.40
N LEU A 105 3.01 -8.49 -2.61
CA LEU A 105 3.96 -8.87 -1.56
C LEU A 105 4.74 -7.65 -1.05
N LEU A 106 5.19 -6.79 -1.95
CA LEU A 106 5.87 -5.55 -1.58
C LEU A 106 4.94 -4.58 -0.83
N ALA A 107 3.67 -4.51 -1.22
CA ALA A 107 2.66 -3.71 -0.53
C ALA A 107 2.40 -4.21 0.90
N ILE A 108 2.43 -5.53 1.14
CA ILE A 108 2.36 -6.11 2.49
C ILE A 108 3.59 -5.71 3.31
N ILE A 109 4.79 -5.81 2.74
CA ILE A 109 6.03 -5.37 3.39
C ILE A 109 5.95 -3.88 3.76
N GLY A 110 5.53 -3.03 2.82
CA GLY A 110 5.34 -1.59 3.07
C GLY A 110 4.28 -1.27 4.13
N SER A 111 3.21 -2.07 4.20
CA SER A 111 2.19 -1.94 5.24
C SER A 111 2.75 -2.26 6.63
N ILE A 112 3.57 -3.32 6.75
CA ILE A 112 4.26 -3.68 8.00
C ILE A 112 5.25 -2.60 8.40
N TYR A 113 6.07 -2.12 7.46
CA TYR A 113 7.01 -1.03 7.70
C TYR A 113 6.29 0.22 8.23
N THR A 114 5.21 0.62 7.55
CA THR A 114 4.39 1.76 7.97
C THR A 114 3.86 1.56 9.38
N TYR A 115 3.30 0.39 9.70
CA TYR A 115 2.80 0.09 11.05
C TYR A 115 3.88 0.25 12.12
N VAL A 116 5.07 -0.31 11.91
CA VAL A 116 6.20 -0.19 12.86
C VAL A 116 6.55 1.28 13.08
N THR A 117 6.69 2.06 12.00
CA THR A 117 7.02 3.50 12.13
C THR A 117 5.93 4.31 12.83
N LEU A 118 4.66 3.95 12.63
CA LEU A 118 3.55 4.57 13.35
C LEU A 118 3.60 4.22 14.84
N GLN A 119 3.91 2.98 15.20
CA GLN A 119 4.04 2.58 16.62
C GLN A 119 5.21 3.29 17.30
N ASP A 120 6.34 3.46 16.61
CA ASP A 120 7.46 4.25 17.12
C ASP A 120 7.06 5.72 17.36
N ALA A 121 6.28 6.31 16.45
CA ALA A 121 5.77 7.66 16.63
C ALA A 121 4.74 7.76 17.78
N VAL A 122 3.90 6.74 17.96
CA VAL A 122 2.92 6.67 19.06
C VAL A 122 3.60 6.65 20.43
N GLN A 123 4.78 6.05 20.55
CA GLN A 123 5.53 6.02 21.81
C GLN A 123 6.01 7.40 22.27
N LEU A 124 6.06 8.39 21.35
CA LEU A 124 6.42 9.77 21.67
C LEU A 124 5.28 10.56 22.31
N LEU A 125 4.05 10.03 22.25
CA LEU A 125 2.84 10.69 22.78
C LEU A 125 2.80 10.59 24.30
N GLN A 126 2.78 11.75 24.96
CA GLN A 126 2.70 11.85 26.41
C GLN A 126 1.26 11.76 26.90
N ASP A 127 0.32 12.40 26.19
CA ASP A 127 -1.11 12.32 26.45
C ASP A 127 -1.61 10.89 26.25
N GLU A 128 -2.13 10.29 27.32
CA GLU A 128 -2.55 8.89 27.34
C GLU A 128 -3.71 8.63 26.38
N THR A 129 -4.64 9.58 26.25
CA THR A 129 -5.80 9.45 25.36
C THR A 129 -5.35 9.46 23.91
N MET A 130 -4.50 10.42 23.51
CA MET A 130 -3.91 10.46 22.17
C MET A 130 -3.11 9.20 21.87
N ARG A 131 -2.26 8.75 22.81
CA ARG A 131 -1.47 7.54 22.64
C ARG A 131 -2.35 6.32 22.39
N LEU A 132 -3.41 6.15 23.19
CA LEU A 132 -4.37 5.06 23.02
C LEU A 132 -5.09 5.15 21.66
N THR A 133 -5.65 6.32 21.33
CA THR A 133 -6.38 6.52 20.08
C THR A 133 -5.50 6.27 18.85
N MET A 134 -4.28 6.81 18.82
CA MET A 134 -3.35 6.63 17.70
C MET A 134 -2.83 5.19 17.62
N SER A 135 -2.62 4.51 18.75
CA SER A 135 -2.25 3.08 18.77
C SER A 135 -3.35 2.21 18.17
N ILE A 136 -4.60 2.41 18.60
CA ILE A 136 -5.75 1.65 18.07
C ILE A 136 -5.96 1.97 16.59
N GLY A 137 -5.94 3.25 16.22
CA GLY A 137 -6.14 3.70 14.85
C GLY A 137 -5.12 3.11 13.89
N SER A 138 -3.82 3.19 14.23
CA SER A 138 -2.75 2.62 13.40
C SER A 138 -2.84 1.09 13.28
N LYS A 139 -3.23 0.37 14.34
CA LYS A 139 -3.50 -1.08 14.28
C LYS A 139 -4.65 -1.41 13.33
N ALA A 140 -5.79 -0.72 13.47
CA ALA A 140 -6.97 -0.97 12.65
C ALA A 140 -6.69 -0.73 11.15
N VAL A 141 -6.04 0.38 10.82
CA VAL A 141 -5.63 0.71 9.46
C VAL A 141 -4.66 -0.34 8.90
N SER A 142 -3.68 -0.77 9.69
CA SER A 142 -2.68 -1.75 9.25
C SER A 142 -3.29 -3.13 8.99
N ILE A 143 -4.18 -3.59 9.87
CA ILE A 143 -4.94 -4.84 9.68
C ILE A 143 -5.75 -4.76 8.39
N PHE A 144 -6.48 -3.66 8.18
CA PHE A 144 -7.28 -3.46 6.98
C PHE A 144 -6.43 -3.56 5.70
N TYR A 145 -5.30 -2.86 5.64
CA TYR A 145 -4.39 -2.90 4.48
C TYR A 145 -3.76 -4.29 4.26
N ILE A 146 -3.39 -5.00 5.32
CA ILE A 146 -2.84 -6.35 5.17
C ILE A 146 -3.92 -7.31 4.65
N VAL A 147 -5.12 -7.29 5.24
CA VAL A 147 -6.22 -8.18 4.86
C VAL A 147 -6.62 -7.96 3.39
N ILE A 148 -6.75 -6.71 2.93
CA ILE A 148 -7.12 -6.45 1.53
C ILE A 148 -6.05 -6.96 0.56
N ASN A 149 -4.77 -6.84 0.89
CA ASN A 149 -3.68 -7.38 0.06
C ASN A 149 -3.67 -8.91 0.06
N VAL A 150 -3.96 -9.56 1.19
CA VAL A 150 -4.12 -11.02 1.25
C VAL A 150 -5.29 -11.48 0.37
N LEU A 151 -6.41 -10.75 0.37
CA LEU A 151 -7.54 -11.03 -0.51
C LEU A 151 -7.17 -10.86 -1.99
N PHE A 152 -6.34 -9.87 -2.33
CA PHE A 152 -5.83 -9.69 -3.69
C PHE A 152 -4.96 -10.87 -4.12
N LEU A 153 -4.05 -11.35 -3.27
CA LEU A 153 -3.25 -12.54 -3.55
C LEU A 153 -4.14 -13.76 -3.76
N ALA A 154 -5.11 -14.00 -2.85
CA ALA A 154 -6.02 -15.13 -2.95
C ALA A 154 -6.79 -15.11 -4.28
N LEU A 155 -7.30 -13.94 -4.69
CA LEU A 155 -8.00 -13.78 -5.97
C LEU A 155 -7.10 -14.06 -7.16
N VAL A 156 -5.87 -13.55 -7.17
CA VAL A 156 -4.93 -13.71 -8.28
C VAL A 156 -4.49 -15.17 -8.41
N PHE A 157 -4.11 -15.80 -7.30
CA PHE A 157 -3.73 -17.22 -7.31
C PHE A 157 -4.90 -18.11 -7.75
N TYR A 158 -6.11 -17.85 -7.25
CA TYR A 158 -7.30 -18.58 -7.70
C TYR A 158 -7.51 -18.46 -9.22
N LYS A 159 -7.36 -17.25 -9.78
CA LYS A 159 -7.50 -17.02 -11.22
C LYS A 159 -6.40 -17.68 -12.04
N MET A 160 -5.16 -17.64 -11.57
CA MET A 160 -4.03 -18.31 -12.23
C MET A 160 -4.22 -19.83 -12.25
N TRP A 161 -4.59 -20.43 -11.12
CA TRP A 161 -4.84 -21.87 -11.02
C TRP A 161 -5.96 -22.31 -11.98
N ARG A 162 -7.09 -21.59 -12.00
CA ARG A 162 -8.20 -21.87 -12.92
C ARG A 162 -7.78 -21.74 -14.38
N GLN A 163 -6.94 -20.76 -14.71
CA GLN A 163 -6.43 -20.56 -16.08
C GLN A 163 -5.53 -21.72 -16.50
N GLN A 164 -4.62 -22.17 -15.64
CA GLN A 164 -3.75 -23.32 -15.92
C GLN A 164 -4.57 -24.60 -16.13
N LYS A 165 -5.57 -24.83 -15.28
CA LYS A 165 -6.46 -25.99 -15.42
C LYS A 165 -7.21 -25.99 -16.75
N ALA A 166 -7.76 -24.84 -17.16
CA ALA A 166 -8.46 -24.73 -18.43
C ALA A 166 -7.53 -24.93 -19.64
N LEU A 167 -6.27 -24.51 -19.55
CA LEU A 167 -5.28 -24.74 -20.61
C LEU A 167 -4.93 -26.23 -20.75
N ALA A 168 -4.76 -26.93 -19.63
CA ALA A 168 -4.50 -28.38 -19.64
C ALA A 168 -5.69 -29.18 -20.23
N GLU A 169 -6.93 -28.81 -19.89
CA GLU A 169 -8.14 -29.43 -20.45
C GLU A 169 -8.29 -29.17 -21.96
N GLU A 170 -7.87 -27.99 -22.46
CA GLU A 170 -7.84 -27.67 -23.90
C GLU A 170 -6.75 -28.49 -24.63
N GLU A 171 -5.56 -28.64 -24.06
CA GLU A 171 -4.48 -29.47 -24.65
C GLU A 171 -4.87 -30.94 -24.74
N GLU A 172 -5.46 -31.53 -23.68
CA GLU A 172 -5.93 -32.93 -23.71
C GLU A 172 -7.02 -33.16 -24.76
N THR A 173 -7.90 -32.17 -25.00
CA THR A 173 -8.97 -32.31 -26.00
C THR A 173 -8.48 -32.14 -27.43
N GLU A 174 -7.41 -31.37 -27.66
CA GLU A 174 -6.74 -31.28 -28.96
C GLU A 174 -5.91 -32.55 -29.28
N GLU A 175 -5.27 -33.18 -28.29
CA GLU A 175 -4.53 -34.44 -28.51
C GLU A 175 -5.43 -35.65 -28.82
N LEU A 176 -6.70 -35.61 -28.38
CA LEU A 176 -7.67 -36.69 -28.58
C LEU A 176 -8.52 -36.54 -29.86
N ALA A 177 -8.34 -35.45 -30.64
CA ALA A 177 -9.10 -35.14 -31.86
C ALA A 177 -8.30 -35.42 -33.14
#